data_AF-A0A7K1CIB7-F1
#
_entry.id   AF-A0A7K1CIB7-F1
#
_cell.length_a   1.000
_cell.length_b   1.000
_cell.length_c   1.000
_cell.angle_alpha   90.00
_cell.angle_beta   90.00
_cell.angle_gamma   90.00
#
_symmetry.space_group_name_H-M   'P 1'
#
loop_
_entity.id
_entity.type
_entity.pdbx_description
1 polymer ?
#
loop_
_entity_poly.entity_id
_entity_poly.type
_entity_poly.pdbx_seq_one_letter_code
_entity_poly.pdbx_strand_id
1 'polypeptide(L)'
;MAVEPRTFSVSGMTCSSCVNSIEKSLKDIDGVSASVNFATETVHILAPTDVKNSEIIKNIKSAGYSATYVENGANPALHSRKSGVVLFFAILFAVPTIAVSMVHQWHEKVDAEILRILDSLNILPPLYSPT
;
A
#
# COMPACT_ATOMS: atom_id res chain seq x y z
N MET A 1 21.75 5.60 -21.50
CA MET A 1 22.12 4.50 -20.59
C MET A 1 20.83 3.95 -20.01
N ALA A 2 20.57 2.65 -20.14
CA ALA A 2 19.37 2.05 -19.55
C ALA A 2 19.61 1.83 -18.05
N VAL A 3 18.78 2.45 -17.22
CA VAL A 3 18.77 2.27 -15.76
C VAL A 3 17.62 1.33 -15.41
N GLU A 4 17.89 0.33 -14.58
CA GLU A 4 16.90 -0.67 -14.18
C GLU A 4 16.53 -0.46 -12.70
N PRO A 5 15.23 -0.37 -12.36
CA PRO A 5 14.79 -0.29 -10.97
C PRO A 5 14.95 -1.64 -10.29
N ARG A 6 15.61 -1.63 -9.14
CA ARG A 6 15.91 -2.82 -8.32
C ARG A 6 15.59 -2.50 -6.88
N THR A 7 14.99 -3.42 -6.15
CA THR A 7 14.73 -3.22 -4.72
C THR A 7 15.43 -4.29 -3.92
N PHE A 8 15.92 -3.90 -2.74
CA PHE A 8 16.56 -4.77 -1.79
C PHE A 8 15.85 -4.62 -0.45
N SER A 9 15.61 -5.74 0.23
CA SER A 9 15.19 -5.75 1.63
C SER A 9 16.45 -5.73 2.49
N VAL A 10 16.47 -4.89 3.52
CA VAL A 10 17.65 -4.66 4.36
C VAL A 10 17.32 -4.91 5.82
N SER A 11 18.06 -5.80 6.46
CA SER A 11 17.91 -6.11 7.88
C SER A 11 18.82 -5.25 8.75
N GLY A 12 18.30 -4.83 9.91
CA GLY A 12 19.07 -4.09 10.92
C GLY A 12 18.95 -2.56 10.84
N MET A 13 18.09 -2.02 9.97
CA MET A 13 17.74 -0.60 9.98
C MET A 13 16.73 -0.31 11.10
N THR A 14 17.17 0.37 12.16
CA THR A 14 16.31 0.69 13.32
C THR A 14 16.06 2.18 13.53
N CYS A 15 16.73 3.05 12.76
CA CYS A 15 16.63 4.50 12.93
C CYS A 15 16.78 5.24 11.59
N SER A 16 16.24 6.46 11.51
CA SER A 16 16.45 7.38 10.39
C SER A 16 17.93 7.68 10.12
N SER A 17 18.79 7.63 11.15
CA SER A 17 20.23 7.78 10.98
C SER A 17 20.87 6.66 10.15
N CYS A 18 20.30 5.44 10.14
CA CYS A 18 20.78 4.32 9.33
C CYS A 18 20.61 4.56 7.83
N VAL A 19 19.57 5.31 7.44
CA VAL A 19 19.27 5.66 6.04
C VAL A 19 20.46 6.38 5.41
N ASN A 20 20.95 7.43 6.05
CA ASN A 20 22.05 8.23 5.53
C ASN A 20 23.34 7.42 5.34
N SER A 21 23.62 6.47 6.23
CA SER A 21 24.80 5.59 6.11
C SER A 21 24.72 4.70 4.87
N ILE A 22 23.53 4.13 4.60
CA ILE A 22 23.30 3.25 3.45
C ILE A 22 23.31 4.06 2.14
N GLU A 23 22.61 5.20 2.10
CA GLU A 23 22.59 6.06 0.92
C GLU A 23 23.99 6.58 0.56
N LYS A 24 24.79 6.95 1.57
CA LYS A 24 26.16 7.40 1.36
C LYS A 24 27.05 6.30 0.78
N SER A 25 26.94 5.08 1.31
CA SER A 25 27.69 3.93 0.78
C SER A 25 27.31 3.57 -0.65
N LEU A 26 26.05 3.79 -1.05
CA LEU A 26 25.59 3.48 -2.40
C LEU A 26 25.88 4.59 -3.42
N LYS A 27 26.05 5.85 -2.96
CA LYS A 27 26.50 6.97 -3.80
C LYS A 27 27.93 6.83 -4.31
N ASP A 28 28.74 5.99 -3.67
CA ASP A 28 30.12 5.73 -4.11
C ASP A 28 30.17 4.89 -5.40
N ILE A 29 29.05 4.28 -5.82
CA ILE A 29 28.94 3.52 -7.07
C ILE A 29 28.48 4.46 -8.19
N ASP A 30 29.27 4.55 -9.27
CA ASP A 30 28.97 5.46 -10.38
C ASP A 30 27.64 5.10 -11.07
N GLY A 31 26.84 6.12 -11.35
CA GLY A 31 25.54 5.98 -12.00
C GLY A 31 24.42 5.36 -11.13
N VAL A 32 24.66 5.08 -9.85
CA VAL A 32 23.66 4.51 -8.94
C VAL A 32 22.90 5.60 -8.17
N SER A 33 21.58 5.56 -8.23
CA SER A 33 20.70 6.36 -7.37
C SER A 33 19.97 5.45 -6.39
N ALA A 34 20.09 5.70 -5.09
CA ALA A 34 19.45 4.90 -4.05
C ALA A 34 18.50 5.76 -3.22
N SER A 35 17.35 5.19 -2.87
CA SER A 35 16.36 5.73 -1.95
C SER A 35 16.02 4.67 -0.90
N VAL A 36 16.20 5.02 0.37
CA VAL A 36 16.04 4.08 1.48
C VAL A 36 14.80 4.42 2.29
N ASN A 37 14.03 3.40 2.67
CA ASN A 37 12.91 3.52 3.59
C ASN A 37 13.14 2.60 4.79
N PHE A 38 13.42 3.20 5.95
CA PHE A 38 13.63 2.45 7.20
C PHE A 38 12.33 1.87 7.76
N ALA A 39 11.17 2.49 7.49
CA ALA A 39 9.88 2.02 8.01
C ALA A 39 9.43 0.71 7.35
N THR A 40 9.81 0.51 6.08
CA THR A 40 9.54 -0.71 5.32
C THR A 40 10.76 -1.61 5.19
N GLU A 41 11.90 -1.24 5.78
CA GLU A 41 13.17 -1.98 5.67
C GLU A 41 13.58 -2.28 4.22
N THR A 42 13.32 -1.33 3.30
CA THR A 42 13.58 -1.50 1.86
C THR A 42 14.45 -0.39 1.29
N VAL A 43 15.21 -0.75 0.26
CA VAL A 43 16.07 0.16 -0.51
C VAL A 43 15.72 0.03 -1.98
N HIS A 44 15.31 1.11 -2.60
CA HIS A 44 15.06 1.21 -4.03
C HIS A 44 16.29 1.81 -4.71
N ILE A 45 16.75 1.15 -5.76
CA ILE A 45 17.99 1.48 -6.45
C ILE A 45 17.72 1.56 -7.95
N LEU A 46 18.14 2.65 -8.56
CA LEU A 46 18.22 2.82 -10.00
C LEU A 46 19.70 2.69 -10.35
N ALA A 47 20.06 1.58 -10.97
CA ALA A 47 21.43 1.29 -11.37
C ALA A 47 21.49 0.91 -12.86
N PRO A 48 22.57 1.26 -13.57
CA PRO A 48 22.76 0.81 -14.93
C PRO A 48 22.99 -0.72 -14.98
N THR A 49 22.72 -1.32 -16.14
CA THR A 49 22.68 -2.79 -16.30
C THR A 49 24.02 -3.48 -16.06
N ASP A 50 25.11 -2.74 -16.16
CA ASP A 50 26.50 -3.15 -15.89
C ASP A 50 26.79 -3.39 -14.40
N VAL A 51 26.10 -2.68 -13.50
CA VAL A 51 26.26 -2.85 -12.05
C VAL A 51 25.58 -4.14 -11.60
N LYS A 52 26.35 -5.02 -10.95
CA LYS A 52 25.84 -6.31 -10.44
C LYS A 52 25.18 -6.16 -9.08
N ASN A 53 24.10 -6.90 -8.85
CA ASN A 53 23.41 -6.95 -7.54
C ASN A 53 24.35 -7.35 -6.40
N SER A 54 25.34 -8.21 -6.67
CA SER A 54 26.35 -8.63 -5.68
C SER A 54 27.20 -7.47 -5.16
N GLU A 55 27.48 -6.48 -6.02
CA GLU A 55 28.30 -5.32 -5.66
C GLU A 55 27.54 -4.34 -4.77
N ILE A 56 26.25 -4.15 -5.07
CA ILE A 56 25.32 -3.38 -4.24
C ILE A 56 25.21 -4.02 -2.84
N ILE A 57 24.96 -5.34 -2.77
CA ILE A 57 24.85 -6.06 -1.49
C ILE A 57 26.16 -5.98 -0.70
N LYS A 58 27.31 -6.08 -1.38
CA LYS A 58 28.62 -5.96 -0.73
C LYS A 58 28.82 -4.57 -0.11
N ASN A 59 28.43 -3.50 -0.80
CA ASN A 59 28.52 -2.14 -0.27
C ASN A 59 27.61 -1.94 0.96
N ILE A 60 26.37 -2.41 0.88
CA ILE A 60 25.44 -2.34 2.04
C ILE A 60 26.00 -3.15 3.23
N LYS A 61 26.66 -4.28 2.96
CA LYS A 61 27.36 -5.08 3.98
C LYS A 61 28.56 -4.36 4.59
N SER A 62 29.33 -3.63 3.79
CA SER A 62 30.43 -2.79 4.27
C SER A 62 29.93 -1.65 5.18
N ALA A 63 28.70 -1.17 4.97
CA ALA A 63 28.04 -0.20 5.84
C ALA A 63 27.49 -0.83 7.15
N GLY A 64 27.58 -2.16 7.32
CA GLY A 64 27.16 -2.89 8.52
C GLY A 64 25.76 -3.49 8.46
N TYR A 65 25.11 -3.50 7.28
CA TYR A 65 23.74 -3.98 7.11
C TYR A 65 23.67 -5.19 6.18
N SER A 66 22.67 -6.05 6.36
CA SER A 66 22.46 -7.19 5.47
C SER A 66 21.38 -6.87 4.46
N ALA A 67 21.63 -7.08 3.17
CA ALA A 67 20.67 -6.81 2.10
C ALA A 67 20.39 -8.07 1.26
N THR A 68 19.13 -8.27 0.89
CA THR A 68 18.68 -9.33 -0.01
C THR A 68 17.95 -8.72 -1.18
N TYR A 69 18.30 -9.13 -2.41
CA TYR A 69 17.60 -8.68 -3.61
C TYR A 69 16.15 -9.18 -3.60
N VAL A 70 15.21 -8.24 -3.74
CA VAL A 70 13.79 -8.55 -3.89
C VAL A 70 13.47 -8.30 -5.36
N GLU A 71 13.28 -9.38 -6.11
CA GLU A 71 12.87 -9.32 -7.50
C GLU A 71 11.52 -8.58 -7.58
N ASN A 72 11.57 -7.30 -7.99
CA ASN A 72 10.39 -6.45 -8.09
C ASN A 72 9.68 -6.76 -9.41
N GLY A 73 8.96 -7.87 -9.41
CA GLY A 73 8.07 -8.29 -10.50
C GLY A 73 6.63 -8.55 -10.08
N ALA A 74 6.28 -8.39 -8.80
CA ALA A 74 4.93 -8.62 -8.35
C ALA A 74 4.57 -7.67 -7.22
N ASN A 75 3.57 -6.82 -7.45
CA ASN A 75 2.71 -6.36 -6.37
C ASN A 75 2.40 -7.57 -5.46
N PRO A 76 2.83 -7.60 -4.19
CA PRO A 76 2.50 -8.71 -3.29
C PRO A 76 0.98 -8.84 -3.10
N ALA A 77 0.20 -7.81 -3.46
CA ALA A 77 -1.25 -7.83 -3.56
C ALA A 77 -1.79 -8.81 -4.63
N LEU A 78 -1.05 -9.07 -5.72
CA LEU A 78 -1.54 -9.86 -6.85
C LEU A 78 -1.09 -11.32 -6.83
N HIS A 79 0.09 -11.63 -6.26
CA HIS A 79 0.70 -12.96 -6.37
C HIS A 79 0.70 -13.76 -5.07
N SER A 80 -0.45 -13.85 -4.40
CA SER A 80 -0.62 -14.83 -3.33
C SER A 80 -1.92 -15.57 -3.51
N ARG A 81 -1.91 -16.91 -3.43
CA ARG A 81 -3.14 -17.75 -3.34
C ARG A 81 -4.09 -17.26 -2.23
N LYS A 82 -3.58 -16.54 -1.23
CA LYS A 82 -4.36 -15.87 -0.17
C LYS A 82 -5.23 -14.71 -0.69
N SER A 83 -4.94 -14.18 -1.88
CA SER A 83 -5.66 -13.07 -2.49
C SER A 83 -7.13 -13.43 -2.79
N GLY A 84 -7.43 -14.71 -3.09
CA GLY A 84 -8.81 -15.17 -3.28
C GLY A 84 -9.68 -15.03 -2.02
N VAL A 85 -9.11 -15.29 -0.84
CA VAL A 85 -9.81 -15.14 0.44
C VAL A 85 -10.01 -13.66 0.78
N VAL A 86 -9.00 -12.83 0.56
CA VAL A 86 -9.08 -11.37 0.78
C VAL A 86 -10.13 -10.74 -0.15
N LEU A 87 -10.17 -11.13 -1.43
CA LEU A 87 -11.18 -10.70 -2.38
C LEU A 87 -12.58 -11.14 -1.97
N PHE A 88 -12.74 -12.38 -1.49
CA PHE A 88 -14.02 -12.88 -1.00
C PHE A 88 -14.54 -12.02 0.17
N PHE A 89 -13.69 -11.74 1.16
CA PHE A 89 -14.07 -10.87 2.28
C PHE A 89 -14.36 -9.44 1.80
N ALA A 90 -13.58 -8.88 0.88
CA ALA A 90 -13.84 -7.55 0.33
C ALA A 90 -15.20 -7.47 -0.37
N ILE A 91 -15.53 -8.45 -1.20
CA ILE A 91 -16.82 -8.54 -1.91
C ILE A 91 -17.97 -8.74 -0.92
N LEU A 92 -17.80 -9.57 0.11
CA LEU A 92 -18.81 -9.81 1.15
C LEU A 92 -19.29 -8.51 1.82
N PHE A 93 -18.38 -7.55 2.04
CA PHE A 93 -18.73 -6.27 2.68
C PHE A 93 -19.12 -5.17 1.68
N ALA A 94 -18.46 -5.13 0.51
CA ALA A 94 -18.72 -4.10 -0.49
C ALA A 94 -20.08 -4.29 -1.19
N VAL A 95 -20.44 -5.53 -1.52
CA VAL A 95 -21.68 -5.80 -2.28
C VAL A 95 -22.94 -5.41 -1.51
N PRO A 96 -23.13 -5.75 -0.22
CA PRO A 96 -24.30 -5.29 0.53
C PRO A 96 -24.38 -3.78 0.63
N THR A 97 -23.25 -3.10 0.86
CA THR A 97 -23.20 -1.64 0.97
C THR A 97 -23.62 -0.96 -0.34
N ILE A 98 -23.11 -1.44 -1.47
CA ILE A 98 -23.45 -0.93 -2.81
C ILE A 98 -24.92 -1.26 -3.15
N ALA A 99 -25.38 -2.46 -2.81
CA ALA A 99 -26.76 -2.88 -3.06
C ALA A 99 -27.76 -2.01 -2.28
N VAL A 100 -27.48 -1.72 -1.00
CA VAL A 100 -28.29 -0.81 -0.19
C VAL A 100 -28.35 0.58 -0.83
N SER A 101 -27.24 1.07 -1.39
CA SER A 101 -27.18 2.37 -2.04
C SER A 101 -27.83 2.45 -3.43
N MET A 102 -27.91 1.34 -4.18
CA MET A 102 -28.41 1.36 -5.57
C MET A 102 -29.86 0.89 -5.73
N VAL A 103 -30.43 0.21 -4.73
CA VAL A 103 -31.81 -0.29 -4.82
C VAL A 103 -32.78 0.85 -4.47
N HIS A 104 -33.14 1.63 -5.49
CA HIS A 104 -34.10 2.74 -5.41
C HIS A 104 -35.45 2.33 -4.77
N GLN A 105 -35.88 1.07 -4.93
CA GLN A 105 -37.09 0.52 -4.30
C GLN A 105 -37.02 0.44 -2.76
N TRP A 106 -35.84 0.46 -2.16
CA TRP A 106 -35.67 0.44 -0.70
C TRP A 106 -35.75 1.83 -0.09
N HIS A 107 -35.41 2.88 -0.84
CA HIS A 107 -35.47 4.25 -0.33
C HIS A 107 -36.86 4.61 0.19
N GLU A 108 -37.92 4.36 -0.58
CA GLU A 108 -39.31 4.64 -0.18
C GLU A 108 -39.72 3.93 1.12
N LYS A 109 -39.30 2.67 1.30
CA LYS A 109 -39.61 1.91 2.54
C LYS A 109 -38.77 2.38 3.72
N VAL A 110 -37.51 2.69 3.49
CA VAL A 110 -36.58 3.16 4.52
C VAL A 110 -37.01 4.54 5.00
N ASP A 111 -37.36 5.45 4.10
CA ASP A 111 -37.85 6.79 4.42
C ASP A 111 -39.17 6.71 5.21
N ALA A 112 -40.10 5.83 4.82
CA ALA A 112 -41.34 5.63 5.55
C ALA A 112 -41.11 5.11 6.99
N GLU A 113 -40.19 4.17 7.18
CA GLU A 113 -39.87 3.62 8.51
C GLU A 113 -39.11 4.64 9.38
N ILE A 114 -38.18 5.40 8.80
CA ILE A 114 -37.47 6.49 9.48
C ILE A 114 -38.47 7.54 9.98
N LEU A 115 -39.43 7.94 9.14
CA LEU A 115 -40.47 8.90 9.53
C LEU A 115 -41.36 8.37 10.66
N ARG A 116 -41.72 7.08 10.65
CA ARG A 116 -42.46 6.45 11.78
C ARG A 116 -41.66 6.45 13.08
N ILE A 117 -40.36 6.20 13.01
CA ILE A 117 -39.48 6.21 14.19
C ILE A 117 -39.31 7.64 14.73
N LEU A 118 -39.14 8.63 13.85
CA LEU A 118 -39.03 10.04 14.24
C LEU A 118 -40.32 10.55 14.90
N ASP A 119 -41.48 10.18 14.36
CA ASP A 119 -42.79 10.47 14.96
C ASP A 119 -42.93 9.82 16.34
N SER A 120 -42.51 8.56 16.48
CA SER A 120 -42.44 7.86 17.78
C SER A 120 -41.50 8.53 18.79
N LEU A 121 -40.51 9.28 18.33
CA LEU A 121 -39.56 10.03 19.16
C LEU A 121 -39.97 11.49 19.36
N ASN A 122 -41.15 11.89 18.85
CA ASN A 122 -41.69 13.26 18.91
C ASN A 122 -40.73 14.31 18.32
N ILE A 123 -39.99 13.93 17.28
CA ILE A 123 -39.10 14.80 16.52
C ILE A 123 -39.89 15.37 15.34
N LEU A 124 -39.91 16.68 15.18
CA LEU A 124 -40.64 17.36 14.10
C LEU A 124 -40.19 16.82 12.73
N PRO A 125 -41.11 16.44 11.83
CA PRO A 125 -40.75 16.00 10.49
C PRO A 125 -40.06 17.14 9.71
N PRO A 126 -39.13 16.82 8.79
CA PRO A 126 -38.51 17.83 7.94
C PRO A 126 -39.57 18.53 7.07
N LEU A 127 -39.47 19.85 6.89
CA LEU A 127 -40.37 20.68 6.06
C LEU A 127 -40.26 20.42 4.54
N TYR A 128 -39.72 19.27 4.14
CA TYR A 128 -39.54 18.93 2.73
C TYR A 128 -40.60 17.92 2.30
N SER A 129 -41.56 18.39 1.49
CA SER A 129 -42.46 17.52 0.73
C SER A 129 -41.80 17.16 -0.61
N PRO A 130 -41.59 15.87 -0.93
CA PRO A 130 -41.17 15.48 -2.27
C PRO A 130 -42.35 15.66 -3.23
N THR A 131 -42.25 16.67 -4.11
CA THR A 131 -42.93 16.67 -5.42
C THR A 131 -41.94 16.26 -6.48
#